data_AF-H0SC63-F1
#
_entry.id   AF-H0SC63-F1
#
_cell.length_a   1.000
_cell.length_b   1.000
_cell.length_c   1.000
_cell.angle_alpha   90.00
_cell.angle_beta   90.00
_cell.angle_gamma   90.00
#
_symmetry.space_group_name_H-M   'P 1'
#
loop_
_entity.id
_entity.type
_entity.pdbx_description
1 polymer ?
#
loop_
_entity_poly.entity_id
_entity_poly.type
_entity_poly.pdbx_seq_one_letter_code
_entity_poly.pdbx_strand_id
1 'polypeptide(L)'
;MNAAEASTPVRNDAQLSAANDLSVSHQAYYDRAAAALVFQVVNRRTDQVVAQYPDEAVLRRRAYFNTLDLQKDLQKEEAPRVVPTDRIA
;
A
#
# COMPACT_ATOMS: atom_id res chain seq x y z
N MET A 1 25.72 -26.50 23.25
CA MET A 1 24.33 -26.05 23.10
C MET A 1 24.25 -25.30 21.78
N ASN A 2 23.65 -25.88 20.74
CA ASN A 2 23.51 -25.25 19.42
C ASN A 2 22.02 -25.11 19.12
N ALA A 3 21.49 -23.89 19.17
CA ALA A 3 20.15 -23.58 18.69
C ALA A 3 20.27 -23.24 17.20
N ALA A 4 19.87 -24.16 16.34
CA ALA A 4 19.68 -23.87 14.92
C ALA A 4 18.37 -23.09 14.77
N GLU A 5 18.45 -21.79 14.51
CA GLU A 5 17.31 -21.02 14.03
C GLU A 5 16.86 -21.61 12.69
N ALA A 6 15.70 -22.26 12.69
CA ALA A 6 15.04 -22.72 11.48
C ALA A 6 14.42 -21.50 10.79
N SER A 7 15.20 -20.81 9.97
CA SER A 7 14.67 -19.86 9.00
C SER A 7 13.84 -20.64 7.97
N THR A 8 12.52 -20.72 8.17
CA THR A 8 11.61 -21.29 7.18
C THR A 8 11.67 -20.42 5.92
N PRO A 9 12.15 -20.95 4.78
CA PRO A 9 12.07 -20.20 3.53
C PRO A 9 10.59 -20.03 3.18
N VAL A 10 10.07 -18.81 3.30
CA VAL A 10 8.76 -18.44 2.76
C VAL A 10 8.89 -18.48 1.24
N ARG A 11 8.63 -19.64 0.64
CA ARG A 11 8.44 -19.74 -0.81
C ARG A 11 7.06 -19.22 -1.14
N ASN A 12 7.02 -18.17 -1.94
CA ASN A 12 5.79 -17.59 -2.50
C ASN A 12 5.32 -18.43 -3.70
N ASP A 13 5.28 -19.76 -3.52
CA ASP A 13 4.73 -20.65 -4.51
C ASP A 13 3.22 -20.61 -4.31
N ALA A 14 2.55 -19.76 -5.10
CA ALA A 14 1.10 -19.80 -5.21
C ALA A 14 0.70 -21.25 -5.55
N GLN A 15 0.04 -21.93 -4.62
CA GLN A 15 -0.55 -23.25 -4.89
C GLN A 15 -1.72 -23.02 -5.85
N LEU A 16 -1.42 -22.97 -7.15
CA LEU A 16 -2.38 -22.79 -8.24
C LEU A 16 -3.28 -24.04 -8.27
N SER A 17 -4.44 -23.94 -7.64
CA SER A 17 -5.51 -24.93 -7.79
C SER A 17 -6.06 -24.77 -9.22
N ALA A 18 -5.46 -25.50 -10.16
CA ALA A 18 -5.55 -25.30 -11.61
C ALA A 18 -6.98 -25.22 -12.19
N ALA A 19 -7.99 -25.77 -11.50
CA ALA A 19 -9.38 -25.71 -11.94
C ALA A 19 -10.08 -24.36 -11.64
N ASN A 20 -9.73 -23.70 -10.52
CA ASN A 20 -10.31 -22.42 -10.15
C ASN A 20 -9.60 -21.24 -10.85
N ASP A 21 -8.31 -21.36 -11.15
CA ASP A 21 -7.52 -20.30 -11.80
C ASP A 21 -8.02 -19.88 -13.18
N LEU A 22 -8.59 -20.82 -13.96
CA LEU A 22 -9.19 -20.51 -15.26
C LEU A 22 -10.38 -19.56 -15.15
N SER A 23 -11.06 -19.55 -14.00
CA SER A 23 -12.24 -18.71 -13.76
C SER A 23 -11.93 -17.36 -13.12
N VAL A 24 -10.70 -17.16 -12.64
CA VAL A 24 -10.27 -15.92 -11.97
C VAL A 24 -9.13 -15.21 -12.71
N SER A 25 -9.06 -13.90 -12.55
CA SER A 25 -8.04 -13.03 -13.12
C SER A 25 -7.33 -12.31 -12.00
N HIS A 26 -5.99 -12.31 -12.04
CA HIS A 26 -5.17 -11.59 -11.08
C HIS A 26 -4.78 -10.25 -11.69
N GLN A 27 -5.11 -9.16 -10.99
CA GLN A 27 -4.85 -7.81 -11.45
C GLN A 27 -4.14 -7.02 -10.35
N ALA A 28 -3.32 -6.07 -10.76
CA ALA A 28 -2.69 -5.13 -9.84
C ALA A 28 -2.82 -3.70 -10.38
N TYR A 29 -3.11 -2.76 -9.50
CA TYR A 29 -3.15 -1.33 -9.83
C TYR A 29 -2.59 -0.50 -8.69
N TYR A 30 -2.09 0.70 -9.01
CA TYR A 30 -1.56 1.62 -8.01
C TYR A 30 -2.64 2.63 -7.60
N ASP A 31 -3.04 2.58 -6.33
CA ASP A 31 -3.91 3.58 -5.71
C ASP A 31 -3.04 4.75 -5.23
N ARG A 32 -3.16 5.89 -5.93
CA ARG A 32 -2.42 7.11 -5.61
C ARG A 32 -2.86 7.73 -4.30
N ALA A 33 -4.15 7.67 -3.96
CA ALA A 33 -4.66 8.25 -2.73
C ALA A 33 -4.08 7.51 -1.54
N ALA A 34 -4.09 6.17 -1.58
CA ALA A 34 -3.50 5.32 -0.55
C ALA A 34 -1.97 5.15 -0.66
N ALA A 35 -1.35 5.70 -1.71
CA ALA A 35 0.06 5.50 -2.06
C ALA A 35 0.48 4.02 -2.03
N ALA A 36 -0.37 3.12 -2.54
CA ALA A 36 -0.22 1.68 -2.36
C ALA A 36 -0.51 0.89 -3.65
N LEU A 37 0.22 -0.22 -3.83
CA LEU A 37 -0.08 -1.21 -4.86
C LEU A 37 -1.17 -2.16 -4.34
N VAL A 38 -2.27 -2.26 -5.07
CA VAL A 38 -3.42 -3.10 -4.76
C VAL A 38 -3.43 -4.30 -5.68
N PHE A 39 -3.57 -5.48 -5.11
CA PHE A 39 -3.70 -6.75 -5.80
C PHE A 39 -5.14 -7.24 -5.65
N GLN A 40 -5.77 -7.64 -6.74
CA GLN A 40 -7.13 -8.15 -6.73
C GLN A 40 -7.25 -9.42 -7.57
N VAL A 41 -8.08 -10.33 -7.07
CA VAL A 41 -8.52 -11.53 -7.77
C VAL A 41 -9.95 -11.28 -8.20
N VAL A 42 -10.21 -11.30 -9.50
CA VAL A 42 -11.51 -10.99 -10.11
C VAL A 42 -12.07 -12.24 -10.77
N ASN A 43 -13.34 -12.56 -10.52
CA ASN A 43 -14.03 -13.62 -11.25
C ASN A 43 -14.32 -13.17 -12.68
N ARG A 44 -13.79 -13.88 -13.69
CA ARG A 44 -13.92 -13.51 -15.11
C ARG A 44 -15.35 -13.63 -15.66
N ARG A 45 -16.23 -14.37 -14.98
CA ARG A 45 -17.61 -14.59 -15.42
C ARG A 45 -18.57 -13.53 -14.90
N THR A 46 -18.30 -12.99 -13.71
CA THR A 46 -19.20 -12.06 -13.01
C THR A 46 -18.60 -10.68 -12.79
N ASP A 47 -17.33 -10.48 -13.15
CA ASP A 47 -16.53 -9.28 -12.90
C ASP A 47 -16.48 -8.86 -11.42
N GLN A 48 -16.74 -9.80 -10.50
CA GLN A 48 -16.71 -9.56 -9.07
C GLN A 48 -15.30 -9.75 -8.51
N VAL A 49 -14.89 -8.84 -7.63
CA VAL A 49 -13.67 -8.98 -6.83
C VAL A 49 -13.90 -10.07 -5.78
N VAL A 50 -13.16 -11.16 -5.88
CA VAL A 50 -13.21 -12.30 -4.97
C VAL A 50 -12.32 -12.05 -3.75
N ALA A 51 -11.14 -11.48 -3.99
CA ALA A 51 -10.17 -11.16 -2.95
C ALA A 51 -9.39 -9.91 -3.34
N GLN A 52 -9.05 -9.10 -2.35
CA GLN A 52 -8.24 -7.90 -2.53
C GLN A 52 -7.24 -7.77 -1.39
N TYR A 53 -6.01 -7.40 -1.73
CA TYR A 53 -4.98 -7.06 -0.77
C TYR A 53 -4.16 -5.85 -1.24
N PRO A 54 -3.99 -4.79 -0.43
CA PRO A 54 -4.59 -4.57 0.89
C PRO A 54 -6.12 -4.48 0.84
N ASP A 55 -6.77 -4.77 1.96
CA ASP A 55 -8.22 -4.60 2.06
C ASP A 55 -8.62 -3.12 1.95
N GLU A 56 -9.90 -2.88 1.68
CA GLU A 56 -10.40 -1.54 1.44
C GLU A 56 -10.30 -0.63 2.68
N ALA A 57 -10.41 -1.19 3.89
CA ALA A 57 -10.29 -0.43 5.12
C ALA A 57 -8.86 0.11 5.34
N VAL A 58 -7.86 -0.71 5.02
CA VAL A 58 -6.44 -0.33 5.03
C VAL A 58 -6.17 0.72 3.98
N LEU A 59 -6.71 0.57 2.76
CA LEU A 59 -6.58 1.60 1.71
C LEU A 59 -7.19 2.93 2.14
N ARG A 60 -8.42 2.92 2.67
CA ARG A 60 -9.08 4.13 3.20
C ARG A 60 -8.28 4.79 4.32
N ARG A 61 -7.73 3.99 5.25
CA ARG A 61 -6.87 4.50 6.32
C ARG A 61 -5.60 5.16 5.76
N ARG A 62 -4.91 4.49 4.82
CA ARG A 62 -3.72 5.05 4.17
C ARG A 62 -4.03 6.33 3.42
N ALA A 63 -5.12 6.36 2.67
CA ALA A 63 -5.55 7.54 1.94
C ALA A 63 -5.81 8.73 2.87
N TYR A 64 -6.50 8.49 3.99
CA TYR A 64 -6.73 9.52 5.00
C TYR A 64 -5.42 10.10 5.55
N PHE A 65 -4.50 9.26 6.02
CA PHE A 65 -3.23 9.76 6.56
C PHE A 65 -2.35 10.42 5.50
N ASN A 66 -2.33 9.90 4.27
CA ASN A 66 -1.60 10.51 3.17
C ASN A 66 -2.12 11.94 2.87
N THR A 67 -3.44 12.13 2.87
CA THR A 67 -4.01 13.49 2.70
C THR A 67 -3.64 14.43 3.85
N LEU A 68 -3.64 13.94 5.09
CA LEU A 68 -3.25 14.76 6.24
C LEU A 68 -1.78 15.16 6.19
N ASP A 69 -0.90 14.24 5.78
CA ASP A 69 0.53 14.52 5.70
C ASP A 69 0.82 15.52 4.56
N LEU A 70 0.15 15.38 3.41
CA LEU A 70 0.23 16.37 2.34
C LEU A 70 -0.23 17.76 2.79
N GLN A 71 -1.30 17.84 3.58
CA GLN A 71 -1.78 19.11 4.13
C GLN A 71 -0.77 19.75 5.09
N LYS A 72 -0.13 18.95 5.96
CA LYS A 72 0.91 19.46 6.87
C LYS A 72 2.12 19.99 6.10
N ASP A 73 2.53 19.29 5.05
CA ASP A 73 3.67 19.71 4.23
C ASP A 73 3.37 21.03 3.52
N LEU A 74 2.17 21.18 2.94
CA LEU A 74 1.73 22.45 2.33
C LEU A 74 1.70 23.60 3.36
N GLN A 75 1.15 23.37 4.54
CA GLN A 75 1.13 24.38 5.61
C GLN A 75 2.54 24.79 6.08
N LYS A 76 3.47 23.82 6.12
CA LYS A 76 4.86 24.08 6.49
C LYS A 76 5.61 24.89 5.42
N GLU A 77 5.28 24.70 4.15
CA GLU A 77 5.83 25.51 3.05
C GLU A 77 5.26 26.94 3.02
N GLU A 78 3.99 27.12 3.39
CA GLU A 78 3.34 28.43 3.47
C GLU A 78 3.76 29.25 4.71
N ALA A 79 4.19 28.61 5.79
CA ALA A 79 4.73 29.31 6.94
C ALA A 79 5.99 30.11 6.52
N PRO A 80 6.05 31.43 6.74
CA PRO A 80 7.22 32.22 6.39
C PRO A 80 8.44 31.59 7.06
N ARG A 81 9.41 31.14 6.28
CA ARG A 81 10.73 30.78 6.84
C ARG A 81 11.26 32.05 7.47
N VAL A 82 11.23 32.12 8.80
CA VAL A 82 11.80 33.23 9.55
C VAL A 82 13.30 33.17 9.29
N VAL A 83 13.78 33.94 8.32
CA VAL A 83 15.21 34.11 8.06
C VAL A 83 15.73 34.88 9.26
N PRO A 84 16.58 34.29 10.12
CA PRO A 84 17.18 35.03 11.21
C PRO A 84 18.19 35.98 10.57
N THR A 85 17.79 37.23 10.35
CA THR A 85 18.75 38.26 9.99
C THR A 85 19.46 38.66 11.28
N ASP A 86 20.69 38.16 11.46
CA ASP A 86 21.58 38.70 12.50
C ASP A 86 21.86 40.17 12.19
N ARG A 87 21.15 41.05 12.90
CA ARG A 87 21.40 42.49 12.88
C ARG A 87 22.45 42.80 13.92
N ILE A 88 23.71 42.64 13.54
CA ILE A 88 24.85 43.10 14.35
C ILE A 88 25.02 44.59 14.05
N ALA A 89 24.86 45.43 15.08
CA ALA A 89 25.13 46.87 15.07
C ALA A 89 26.37 47.15 15.91
#